data_AF-A0A0G1AZ69-F1
#
_entry.id   AF-A0A0G1AZ69-F1
#
_cell.length_a   1.000
_cell.length_b   1.000
_cell.length_c   1.000
_cell.angle_alpha   90.00
_cell.angle_beta   90.00
_cell.angle_gamma   90.00
#
_symmetry.space_group_name_H-M   'P 1'
#
loop_
_entity.id
_entity.type
_entity.pdbx_description
1 polymer ?
#
loop_
_entity_poly.entity_id
_entity_poly.type
_entity_poly.pdbx_seq_one_letter_code
_entity_poly.pdbx_strand_id
1 'polypeptide(L)' 'SGKPMLFVTLEDPRAKIECLIFPNTLERTATFWQEDKIAILGGRLDDKDGAFKLLCEDAQELNENHLRNHR' A
#
# COMPACT_ATOMS: atom_id res chain seq x y z
N SER A 1 -4.40 0.73 -24.86
CA SER A 1 -3.08 1.04 -24.27
C SER A 1 -3.11 0.63 -22.81
N GLY A 2 -2.21 -0.26 -22.38
CA GLY A 2 -2.16 -0.70 -20.98
C GLY A 2 -1.38 0.30 -20.14
N LYS A 3 -1.97 0.78 -19.03
CA LYS A 3 -1.25 1.61 -18.07
C LYS A 3 -0.52 0.72 -17.05
N PRO A 4 0.65 1.14 -16.52
CA PRO A 4 1.39 0.37 -15.53
C PRO A 4 0.60 0.19 -14.23
N MET A 5 0.77 -0.95 -13.59
CA MET A 5 0.29 -1.26 -12.25
C MET A 5 1.46 -1.75 -11.41
N LEU A 6 1.36 -1.58 -10.09
CA LEU A 6 2.39 -2.00 -9.16
C LEU A 6 1.82 -3.04 -8.19
N PHE A 7 2.61 -4.07 -7.93
CA PHE A 7 2.37 -5.06 -6.89
C PHE A 7 3.44 -4.85 -5.82
N VAL A 8 3.02 -4.58 -4.58
CA VAL A 8 3.91 -4.34 -3.44
C VAL A 8 3.59 -5.35 -2.36
N THR A 9 4.61 -5.90 -1.70
CA THR A 9 4.39 -6.66 -0.46
C THR A 9 4.51 -5.71 0.71
N LEU A 10 3.45 -5.59 1.51
CA LEU A 10 3.52 -4.94 2.82
C LEU A 10 3.69 -6.03 3.87
N GLU A 11 4.69 -5.89 4.73
CA GLU A 11 4.96 -6.86 5.78
C GLU A 11 5.25 -6.18 7.13
N ASP A 12 4.93 -6.91 8.19
CA ASP A 12 5.33 -6.62 9.56
C ASP A 12 5.99 -7.89 10.15
N PRO A 13 6.47 -7.88 11.40
CA PRO A 13 7.09 -9.06 12.00
C PRO A 13 6.19 -10.31 12.14
N ARG A 14 4.89 -10.21 11.85
CA ARG A 14 3.91 -11.28 12.05
C ARG A 14 3.40 -11.84 10.72
N ALA A 15 3.23 -11.00 9.71
CA ALA A 15 2.60 -11.38 8.46
C ALA A 15 2.98 -10.47 7.30
N LYS A 16 2.57 -10.90 6.10
CA LYS A 16 2.67 -10.13 4.86
C LYS A 16 1.35 -10.14 4.10
N ILE A 17 1.11 -9.09 3.33
CA ILE A 17 -0.04 -8.98 2.43
C ILE A 17 0.42 -8.40 1.08
N GLU A 18 -0.13 -8.91 -0.02
CA GLU A 18 0.09 -8.31 -1.33
C GLU A 18 -0.85 -7.11 -1.50
N CYS A 19 -0.29 -5.98 -1.89
CA CYS A 19 -0.99 -4.76 -2.23
C CYS A 19 -0.98 -4.57 -3.75
N LEU A 20 -2.15 -4.38 -4.34
CA LEU A 20 -2.32 -4.04 -5.76
C LEU A 20 -2.59 -2.54 -5.89
N ILE A 21 -1.74 -1.86 -6.64
CA ILE A 21 -1.84 -0.43 -6.92
C ILE A 21 -2.24 -0.27 -8.39
N PHE A 22 -3.50 0.13 -8.61
CA PHE A 22 -4.01 0.43 -9.93
C PHE A 22 -3.39 1.70 -10.53
N PRO A 23 -3.44 1.89 -11.86
CA PRO A 23 -2.66 2.93 -12.51
C PRO A 23 -2.95 4.34 -12.02
N ASN A 24 -4.22 4.66 -11.75
CA ASN A 24 -4.60 6.00 -11.27
C ASN A 24 -4.04 6.28 -9.86
N THR A 25 -3.97 5.26 -8.99
CA THR A 25 -3.34 5.39 -7.66
C THR A 25 -1.83 5.49 -7.81
N LEU A 26 -1.23 4.69 -8.70
CA LEU A 26 0.21 4.70 -8.95
C LEU A 26 0.67 6.05 -9.49
N GLU A 27 -0.05 6.64 -10.45
CA GLU A 27 0.24 7.98 -10.99
C GLU A 27 0.29 9.05 -9.87
N ARG A 28 -0.61 8.98 -8.88
CA ARG A 28 -0.65 9.91 -7.74
C ARG A 28 0.44 9.65 -6.69
N THR A 29 0.92 8.42 -6.58
CA THR A 29 1.80 7.95 -5.50
C THR A 29 3.17 7.51 -5.99
N ALA A 30 3.52 7.77 -7.26
CA ALA A 30 4.70 7.18 -7.91
C ALA A 30 6.03 7.45 -7.17
N THR A 31 6.19 8.63 -6.57
CA THR A 31 7.41 9.03 -5.85
C THR A 31 7.55 8.39 -4.46
N PHE A 32 6.48 7.77 -3.95
CA PHE A 32 6.45 7.17 -2.62
C PHE A 32 7.07 5.77 -2.61
N TRP A 33 6.85 4.96 -3.65
CA TRP A 33 7.19 3.54 -3.66
C TRP A 33 8.69 3.30 -3.75
N GLN A 34 9.27 2.82 -2.65
CA GLN A 34 10.67 2.40 -2.52
C GLN A 34 10.72 1.21 -1.57
N GLU A 35 11.66 0.30 -1.79
CA GLU A 35 11.91 -0.82 -0.85
C GLU A 35 12.28 -0.29 0.54
N ASP A 36 11.98 -1.08 1.57
CA ASP A 36 12.26 -0.79 2.98
C ASP A 36 11.62 0.49 3.57
N LYS A 37 10.69 1.12 2.84
CA LYS A 37 9.99 2.31 3.31
C LYS A 37 8.83 1.97 4.23
N ILE A 38 8.77 2.62 5.39
CA ILE A 38 7.64 2.48 6.32
C ILE A 38 6.42 3.23 5.79
N ALA A 39 5.30 2.52 5.67
CA ALA A 39 4.11 2.96 4.96
C ALA A 39 2.85 2.89 5.83
N ILE A 40 1.93 3.83 5.58
CA ILE A 40 0.51 3.70 5.91
C ILE A 40 -0.22 3.53 4.57
N LEU A 41 -0.91 2.41 4.40
CA LEU A 41 -1.72 2.12 3.22
C LEU A 41 -3.21 2.11 3.58
N GLY A 42 -4.02 2.73 2.74
CA GLY A 42 -5.47 2.74 2.83
C GLY A 42 -6.09 2.14 1.58
N GLY A 43 -7.14 1.34 1.75
CA GLY A 43 -7.81 0.72 0.60
C GLY A 43 -8.83 -0.34 1.00
N ARG A 44 -9.23 -1.15 0.02
CA ARG A 44 -10.21 -2.21 0.19
C ARG A 44 -9.53 -3.57 0.24
N LEU A 45 -9.98 -4.43 1.14
CA LEU A 45 -9.56 -5.82 1.18
C LEU A 45 -10.30 -6.59 0.08
N ASP A 46 -9.56 -7.30 -0.75
CA ASP A 46 -10.05 -8.24 -1.74
C ASP A 46 -9.76 -9.66 -1.25
N ASP A 47 -10.78 -10.50 -1.19
CA ASP A 47 -10.67 -11.91 -0.83
C ASP A 47 -10.93 -12.73 -2.08
N LYS A 48 -9.86 -13.35 -2.59
CA LYS A 48 -9.96 -14.30 -3.70
C LYS A 48 -9.50 -15.66 -3.22
N ASP A 49 -10.47 -16.53 -2.96
CA ASP A 49 -10.27 -17.92 -2.55
C ASP A 49 -9.36 -18.06 -1.30
N GLY A 50 -9.47 -17.12 -0.35
CA GLY A 50 -8.68 -17.10 0.89
C GLY A 50 -7.30 -16.45 0.76
N ALA A 51 -6.93 -15.96 -0.43
CA ALA A 51 -5.75 -15.14 -0.63
C ALA A 51 -6.12 -13.65 -0.57
N PHE A 52 -5.91 -13.04 0.60
CA PHE A 52 -6.19 -11.62 0.80
C PHE A 52 -5.21 -10.71 0.04
N LYS A 53 -5.75 -9.70 -0.64
CA LYS A 53 -5.00 -8.61 -1.23
C LYS A 53 -5.56 -7.27 -0.77
N LEU A 54 -4.69 -6.27 -0.62
CA LEU A 54 -5.12 -4.89 -0.42
C LEU A 54 -5.19 -4.18 -1.77
N LEU A 55 -6.38 -3.78 -2.20
CA LEU A 55 -6.55 -2.86 -3.32
C LEU A 55 -6.28 -1.44 -2.81
N CYS A 56 -5.08 -0.94 -3.09
CA CYS A 56 -4.58 0.32 -2.54
C CYS A 56 -5.24 1.54 -3.21
N GLU A 57 -5.79 2.43 -2.39
CA GLU A 57 -6.44 3.68 -2.81
C GLU A 57 -5.64 4.92 -2.36
N ASP A 58 -4.93 4.79 -1.23
CA ASP A 58 -4.06 5.83 -0.69
C ASP A 58 -2.80 5.23 -0.04
N ALA A 59 -1.69 5.95 -0.15
CA ALA A 59 -0.40 5.54 0.39
C ALA A 59 0.38 6.77 0.86
N GLN A 60 0.88 6.71 2.09
CA GLN A 60 1.69 7.76 2.69
C GLN A 60 2.76 7.19 3.60
N GLU A 61 3.78 8.00 3.87
CA GLU A 61 4.87 7.62 4.77
C GLU A 61 4.44 7.71 6.24
N LEU A 62 4.79 6.70 7.03
CA LEU A 62 4.63 6.80 8.49
C LEU A 62 5.73 7.71 9.05
N ASN A 63 5.36 8.87 9.60
CA ASN A 63 6.30 9.82 10.20
C ASN A 63 5.86 10.20 11.63
N GLU A 64 6.67 10.99 12.33
CA GLU A 64 6.40 11.40 13.71
C GLU A 64 5.06 12.11 13.91
N ASN A 65 4.59 12.87 12.91
CA ASN A 65 3.32 13.59 13.04
C ASN A 65 2.14 12.62 13.13
N HIS A 66 2.20 11.51 12.38
CA HIS A 66 1.19 10.45 12.43
C HIS A 66 1.18 9.74 13.79
N LEU A 67 2.35 9.56 14.41
CA LEU A 67 2.45 8.95 15.74
C LEU A 67 1.90 9.86 16.85
N ARG A 68 2.05 11.17 16.73
CA ARG A 68 1.58 12.15 17.73
C ARG A 68 0.05 12.31 17.72
N ASN A 69 -0.59 12.19 16.56
CA ASN A 69 -2.03 12.37 16.40
C ASN A 69 -2.88 11.17 16.85
N HIS A 70 -2.25 10.03 17.18
CA HIS A 70 -2.91 8.80 17.62
C HIS A 70 -2.65 8.45 19.09
N ARG A 71 -2.28 9.44 19.91
CA ARG A 71 -2.07 9.30 21.36
C ARG A 71 -3.10 10.11 22.14
#